data_AF-A0A524DND0-F1
#
_entry.id   AF-A0A524DND0-F1
#
_cell.length_a   1.000
_cell.length_b   1.000
_cell.length_c   1.000
_cell.angle_alpha   90.00
_cell.angle_beta   90.00
_cell.angle_gamma   90.00
#
_symmetry.space_group_name_H-M   'P 1'
#
loop_
_entity.id
_entity.type
_entity.pdbx_description
1 polymer ?
#
loop_
_entity_poly.entity_id
_entity_poly.type
_entity_poly.pdbx_seq_one_letter_code
_entity_poly.pdbx_strand_id
1 'polypeptide(L)'
;MGENNKLKEKLEGLRKEINHVDDELIQLLEKRAEIVLKIGDIKKTLNLDIFQPLREKEIIERLKSKVHLLNTSSLEAIWKEIMGACKELQGSPIRVGYLGPQGTFTHKAAMNFFSKTGTLFIDSKSIIEIFANIEKNTLDFGVIPIENSLQG
;
A
#
# COMPACT_ATOMS: atom_id res chain seq x y z
N MET A 1 43.44 20.51 -4.60
CA MET A 1 42.89 19.76 -5.76
C MET A 1 42.81 18.24 -5.51
N GLY A 2 43.79 17.62 -4.81
CA GLY A 2 43.79 16.17 -4.57
C GLY A 2 42.74 15.60 -3.59
N GLU A 3 42.36 16.33 -2.53
CA GLU A 3 41.35 15.84 -1.57
C GLU A 3 39.96 15.75 -2.18
N ASN A 4 39.60 16.73 -3.01
CA ASN A 4 38.30 16.75 -3.68
C ASN A 4 38.17 15.61 -4.70
N ASN A 5 39.27 15.18 -5.32
CA ASN A 5 39.27 14.02 -6.20
C ASN A 5 39.10 12.71 -5.41
N LYS A 6 39.77 12.56 -4.27
CA LYS A 6 39.59 11.41 -3.36
C LYS A 6 38.15 11.30 -2.82
N LEU A 7 37.53 12.42 -2.47
CA LEU A 7 36.12 12.44 -2.03
C LEU A 7 35.17 12.01 -3.15
N LYS A 8 35.41 12.44 -4.40
CA LYS A 8 34.64 12.00 -5.56
C LYS A 8 34.80 10.50 -5.81
N GLU A 9 36.02 9.97 -5.77
CA GLU A 9 36.26 8.53 -5.93
C GLU A 9 35.56 7.71 -4.83
N LYS A 10 35.61 8.17 -3.57
CA LYS A 10 34.89 7.52 -2.46
C LYS A 10 33.37 7.56 -2.66
N LEU A 11 32.83 8.69 -3.11
CA LEU A 11 31.41 8.83 -3.43
C LEU A 11 30.97 7.84 -4.52
N GLU A 12 31.76 7.71 -5.60
CA GLU A 12 31.48 6.74 -6.65
C GLU A 12 31.56 5.30 -6.16
N GLY A 13 32.47 4.99 -5.23
CA GLY A 13 32.51 3.70 -4.55
C GLY A 13 31.19 3.39 -3.81
N LEU A 14 30.74 4.33 -2.97
CA LEU A 14 29.48 4.18 -2.22
C LEU A 14 28.25 4.05 -3.13
N ARG A 15 28.23 4.74 -4.28
CA ARG A 15 27.14 4.59 -5.26
C ARG A 15 27.10 3.18 -5.85
N LYS A 16 28.24 2.58 -6.12
CA LYS A 16 28.30 1.19 -6.60
C LYS A 16 27.82 0.21 -5.54
N GLU A 17 28.14 0.47 -4.27
CA GLU A 17 27.59 -0.33 -3.15
C GLU A 17 26.07 -0.22 -3.08
N ILE A 18 25.50 0.98 -3.23
CA ILE A 18 24.03 1.17 -3.30
C ILE A 18 23.43 0.42 -4.48
N ASN A 19 24.01 0.51 -5.68
CA ASN A 19 23.49 -0.19 -6.85
C ASN A 19 23.43 -1.71 -6.60
N HIS A 20 24.46 -2.27 -5.94
CA HIS A 20 24.46 -3.69 -5.60
C HIS A 20 23.33 -4.05 -4.62
N VAL A 21 23.11 -3.23 -3.59
CA VAL A 21 21.98 -3.39 -2.67
C VAL A 21 20.65 -3.30 -3.41
N ASP A 22 20.51 -2.36 -4.35
CA ASP A 22 19.29 -2.21 -5.15
C ASP A 22 19.00 -3.45 -6.01
N ASP A 23 20.04 -4.05 -6.62
CA ASP A 23 19.92 -5.30 -7.36
C ASP A 23 19.42 -6.45 -6.45
N GLU A 24 19.94 -6.55 -5.22
CA GLU A 24 19.48 -7.53 -4.24
C GLU A 24 18.04 -7.26 -3.79
N LEU A 25 17.66 -5.99 -3.60
CA LEU A 25 16.30 -5.59 -3.25
C LEU A 25 15.31 -6.03 -4.34
N ILE A 26 15.65 -5.85 -5.61
CA ILE A 26 14.81 -6.31 -6.73
C ILE A 26 14.63 -7.84 -6.68
N GLN A 27 15.70 -8.60 -6.47
CA GLN A 27 15.58 -10.07 -6.35
C GLN A 27 14.68 -10.50 -5.19
N LEU A 28 14.76 -9.80 -4.05
CA LEU A 28 13.92 -10.07 -2.89
C LEU A 28 12.45 -9.69 -3.14
N LEU A 29 12.19 -8.61 -3.88
CA LEU A 29 10.85 -8.18 -4.27
C LEU A 29 10.21 -9.16 -5.26
N GLU A 30 10.94 -9.63 -6.27
CA GLU A 30 10.49 -10.66 -7.22
C GLU A 30 10.13 -11.96 -6.48
N LYS A 31 11.02 -12.43 -5.60
CA LYS A 31 10.75 -13.60 -4.77
C LYS A 31 9.51 -13.42 -3.90
N ARG A 32 9.31 -12.22 -3.35
CA ARG A 32 8.10 -11.90 -2.58
C ARG A 32 6.85 -11.95 -3.46
N ALA A 33 6.91 -11.40 -4.68
CA ALA A 33 5.82 -11.41 -5.64
C ALA A 33 5.42 -12.84 -6.04
N GLU A 34 6.38 -13.72 -6.31
CA GLU A 34 6.12 -15.14 -6.59
C GLU A 34 5.37 -15.84 -5.45
N ILE A 35 5.76 -15.59 -4.21
CA ILE A 35 5.08 -16.15 -3.02
C ILE A 35 3.66 -15.59 -2.93
N VAL A 36 3.49 -14.30 -3.20
CA VAL A 36 2.17 -13.65 -3.20
C VAL A 36 1.26 -14.27 -4.26
N LEU A 37 1.75 -14.55 -5.48
CA LEU A 37 0.95 -15.23 -6.51
C LEU A 37 0.42 -16.59 -6.01
N LYS A 38 1.30 -17.42 -5.43
CA LYS A 38 0.92 -18.72 -4.84
C LYS A 38 -0.12 -18.57 -3.73
N ILE A 39 0.02 -17.56 -2.87
CA ILE A 39 -0.99 -17.23 -1.84
C ILE A 39 -2.32 -16.82 -2.50
N GLY A 40 -2.27 -16.06 -3.59
CA GLY A 40 -3.44 -15.64 -4.35
C GLY A 40 -4.25 -16.83 -4.87
N ASP A 41 -3.59 -17.85 -5.40
CA ASP A 41 -4.26 -19.06 -5.91
C ASP A 41 -4.95 -19.86 -4.78
N ILE A 42 -4.29 -19.96 -3.62
CA ILE A 42 -4.89 -20.57 -2.43
C ILE A 42 -6.11 -19.76 -1.96
N LYS A 43 -6.00 -18.43 -1.90
CA LYS A 43 -7.11 -17.56 -1.50
C LYS A 43 -8.31 -17.69 -2.44
N LYS A 44 -8.08 -17.75 -3.75
CA LYS A 44 -9.14 -18.00 -4.75
C LYS A 44 -9.85 -19.33 -4.49
N THR A 45 -9.08 -20.38 -4.21
CA THR A 45 -9.62 -21.72 -3.89
C THR A 45 -10.46 -21.71 -2.60
N LEU A 46 -10.05 -20.90 -1.62
CA LEU A 46 -10.74 -20.75 -0.34
C LEU A 46 -11.84 -19.67 -0.36
N ASN A 47 -12.10 -19.03 -1.50
CA ASN A 47 -13.02 -17.88 -1.64
C ASN A 47 -12.73 -16.76 -0.62
N LEU A 48 -11.46 -16.44 -0.42
CA LEU A 48 -10.98 -15.39 0.49
C LEU A 48 -10.58 -14.13 -0.27
N ASP A 49 -10.82 -12.97 0.35
CA ASP A 49 -10.43 -11.69 -0.20
C ASP A 49 -8.90 -11.52 -0.35
N ILE A 50 -8.52 -10.85 -1.44
CA ILE A 50 -7.13 -10.42 -1.68
C ILE A 50 -6.71 -9.44 -0.58
N PHE A 51 -7.54 -8.45 -0.29
CA PHE A 51 -7.28 -7.43 0.72
C PHE A 51 -7.64 -7.92 2.12
N GLN A 52 -6.65 -8.01 3.01
CA GLN A 52 -6.83 -8.44 4.39
C GLN A 52 -6.14 -7.46 5.34
N PRO A 53 -6.82 -6.39 5.78
CA PRO A 53 -6.18 -5.26 6.48
C PRO A 53 -5.52 -5.65 7.81
N LEU A 54 -6.10 -6.61 8.55
CA LEU A 54 -5.51 -7.12 9.78
C LEU A 54 -4.14 -7.78 9.53
N ARG A 55 -4.03 -8.53 8.42
CA ARG A 55 -2.78 -9.18 8.03
C ARG A 55 -1.73 -8.14 7.62
N GLU A 56 -2.13 -7.11 6.87
CA GLU A 56 -1.21 -6.02 6.50
C GLU A 56 -0.70 -5.26 7.71
N LYS A 57 -1.58 -4.95 8.68
CA LYS A 57 -1.21 -4.32 9.94
C LYS A 57 -0.20 -5.16 10.73
N GLU A 58 -0.44 -6.47 10.84
CA GLU A 58 0.47 -7.40 11.53
C GLU A 58 1.87 -7.41 10.89
N ILE A 59 1.95 -7.42 9.54
CA ILE A 59 3.22 -7.36 8.81
C ILE A 59 3.96 -6.05 9.12
N ILE A 60 3.26 -4.92 9.06
CA ILE A 60 3.84 -3.60 9.31
C ILE A 60 4.38 -3.51 10.74
N GLU A 61 3.59 -3.88 11.75
CA GLU A 61 4.01 -3.81 13.16
C GLU A 61 5.21 -4.73 13.44
N ARG A 62 5.23 -5.94 12.84
CA ARG A 62 6.38 -6.85 12.93
C ARG A 62 7.65 -6.29 12.29
N LEU A 63 7.54 -5.42 11.29
CA LEU A 63 8.70 -4.80 10.64
C LEU A 63 9.14 -3.53 11.35
N LYS A 64 8.20 -2.75 11.89
CA LYS A 64 8.50 -1.57 12.73
C LYS A 64 9.34 -1.95 13.95
N SER A 65 9.13 -3.13 14.52
CA SER A 65 9.96 -3.62 15.64
C SER A 65 11.39 -4.03 15.25
N LYS A 66 11.69 -4.16 13.95
CA LYS A 66 13.01 -4.57 13.43
C LYS A 66 13.83 -3.41 12.87
N VAL A 67 13.17 -2.34 12.45
CA VAL A 67 13.85 -1.19 11.86
C VAL A 67 14.48 -0.32 12.94
N HIS A 68 15.67 0.22 12.67
CA HIS A 68 16.38 1.09 13.62
C HIS A 68 16.98 2.34 12.96
N LEU A 69 17.31 2.30 11.66
CA LEU A 69 17.81 3.47 10.92
C LEU A 69 16.71 4.30 10.27
N LEU A 70 15.72 3.64 9.66
CA LEU A 70 14.55 4.33 9.10
C LEU A 70 13.52 4.57 10.20
N ASN A 71 12.87 5.74 10.17
CA ASN A 71 11.72 5.96 11.03
C ASN A 71 10.54 5.05 10.61
N THR A 72 9.67 4.76 11.58
CA THR A 72 8.59 3.79 11.42
C THR A 72 7.53 4.21 10.40
N SER A 73 7.31 5.52 10.20
CA SER A 73 6.36 6.04 9.21
C SER A 73 6.86 5.87 7.77
N SER A 74 8.16 6.07 7.53
CA SER A 74 8.79 5.83 6.22
C SER A 74 8.78 4.35 5.86
N LEU A 75 9.09 3.49 6.84
CA LEU A 75 8.98 2.03 6.67
C LEU A 75 7.55 1.63 6.30
N GLU A 76 6.54 2.15 7.02
CA GLU A 76 5.14 1.85 6.74
C GLU A 76 4.73 2.28 5.33
N ALA A 77 5.14 3.49 4.89
CA ALA A 77 4.83 3.98 3.55
C ALA A 77 5.44 3.09 2.46
N ILE A 78 6.74 2.74 2.59
CA ILE A 78 7.42 1.84 1.65
C ILE A 78 6.71 0.49 1.60
N TRP A 79 6.39 -0.09 2.77
CA TRP A 79 5.80 -1.43 2.82
C TRP A 79 4.37 -1.47 2.29
N LYS A 80 3.58 -0.41 2.49
CA LYS A 80 2.24 -0.29 1.89
C LYS A 80 2.31 -0.32 0.36
N GLU A 81 3.27 0.37 -0.25
CA GLU A 81 3.43 0.34 -1.72
C GLU A 81 3.91 -1.02 -2.21
N ILE A 82 4.87 -1.66 -1.53
CA ILE A 82 5.30 -3.04 -1.86
C ILE A 82 4.10 -4.01 -1.77
N MET A 83 3.28 -3.88 -0.73
CA MET A 83 2.06 -4.70 -0.59
C MET A 83 1.04 -4.38 -1.68
N GLY A 84 0.85 -3.11 -2.03
CA GLY A 84 -0.04 -2.66 -3.10
C GLY A 84 0.34 -3.25 -4.45
N ALA A 85 1.60 -3.08 -4.86
CA ALA A 85 2.13 -3.63 -6.11
C ALA A 85 1.98 -5.15 -6.20
N CYS A 86 2.22 -5.85 -5.09
CA CYS A 86 2.03 -7.31 -5.04
C CYS A 86 0.55 -7.73 -5.11
N LYS A 87 -0.39 -6.94 -4.55
CA LYS A 87 -1.84 -7.24 -4.65
C LYS A 87 -2.34 -7.09 -6.08
N GLU A 88 -1.83 -6.11 -6.82
CA GLU A 88 -2.19 -5.89 -8.24
C GLU A 88 -1.87 -7.11 -9.12
N LEU A 89 -0.82 -7.87 -8.79
CA LEU A 89 -0.51 -9.13 -9.46
C LEU A 89 -1.58 -10.21 -9.27
N GLN A 90 -2.37 -10.15 -8.20
CA GLN A 90 -3.38 -11.15 -7.88
C GLN A 90 -4.71 -10.93 -8.61
N GLY A 91 -4.92 -9.76 -9.23
CA GLY A 91 -6.13 -9.45 -10.00
C GLY A 91 -6.52 -7.97 -10.00
N SER A 92 -7.82 -7.72 -10.17
CA SER A 92 -8.40 -6.37 -10.32
C SER A 92 -8.11 -5.45 -9.13
N PRO A 93 -7.99 -4.14 -9.37
CA PRO A 93 -7.76 -3.16 -8.31
C PRO A 93 -8.93 -3.16 -7.32
N ILE A 94 -8.61 -2.90 -6.05
CA ILE A 94 -9.60 -2.74 -4.99
C ILE A 94 -10.35 -1.42 -5.24
N ARG A 95 -11.67 -1.49 -5.37
CA ARG A 95 -12.53 -0.32 -5.61
C ARG A 95 -13.01 0.22 -4.28
N VAL A 96 -12.53 1.40 -3.92
CA VAL A 96 -12.82 2.05 -2.65
C VAL A 96 -13.65 3.30 -2.90
N GLY A 97 -14.91 3.27 -2.48
CA GLY A 97 -15.77 4.45 -2.48
C GLY A 97 -15.45 5.36 -1.31
N TYR A 98 -15.51 6.66 -1.53
CA TYR A 98 -15.40 7.65 -0.45
C TYR A 98 -16.40 8.77 -0.64
N LEU A 99 -16.81 9.40 0.46
CA LEU A 99 -17.69 10.57 0.38
C LEU A 99 -16.93 11.73 -0.27
N GLY A 100 -17.32 12.06 -1.50
CA GLY A 100 -16.64 13.04 -2.33
C GLY A 100 -16.93 14.50 -1.95
N PRO A 101 -16.38 15.46 -2.70
CA PRO A 101 -15.50 15.26 -3.88
C PRO A 101 -14.06 14.86 -3.50
N GLN A 102 -13.18 14.70 -4.49
CA GLN A 102 -11.76 14.48 -4.27
C GLN A 102 -11.16 15.56 -3.36
N GLY A 103 -10.33 15.15 -2.40
CA GLY A 103 -9.64 16.05 -1.46
C GLY A 103 -10.32 16.23 -0.10
N THR A 104 -11.51 15.63 0.10
CA THR A 104 -12.20 15.58 1.40
C THR A 104 -11.44 14.79 2.46
N PHE A 105 -11.88 14.88 3.72
CA PHE A 105 -11.32 14.10 4.82
C PHE A 105 -11.45 12.58 4.60
N THR A 106 -12.59 12.14 4.05
CA THR A 106 -12.83 10.75 3.66
C THR A 106 -11.92 10.31 2.51
N HIS A 107 -11.68 11.17 1.51
CA HIS A 107 -10.67 10.89 0.48
C HIS A 107 -9.28 10.69 1.08
N LYS A 108 -8.85 11.59 1.97
CA LYS A 108 -7.55 11.49 2.66
C LYS A 108 -7.47 10.24 3.54
N ALA A 109 -8.55 9.92 4.27
CA ALA A 109 -8.63 8.72 5.09
C ALA A 109 -8.50 7.45 4.24
N ALA A 110 -9.17 7.41 3.08
CA ALA A 110 -9.07 6.32 2.13
C ALA A 110 -7.62 6.16 1.63
N MET A 111 -6.97 7.26 1.22
CA MET A 111 -5.58 7.24 0.77
C MET A 111 -4.56 6.85 1.85
N ASN A 112 -4.88 7.08 3.13
CA ASN A 112 -4.01 6.70 4.24
C ASN A 112 -4.17 5.23 4.63
N PHE A 113 -5.38 4.69 4.48
CA PHE A 113 -5.69 3.32 4.85
C PHE A 113 -5.32 2.33 3.74
N PHE A 114 -5.65 2.64 2.49
CA PHE A 114 -5.38 1.81 1.32
C PHE A 114 -4.09 2.25 0.62
N SER A 115 -3.34 1.31 0.05
CA SER A 115 -2.21 1.63 -0.83
C SER A 115 -2.71 2.33 -2.08
N LYS A 116 -1.95 3.29 -2.63
CA LYS A 116 -2.35 3.93 -3.90
C LYS A 116 -2.27 2.93 -5.05
N THR A 117 -1.19 2.15 -5.06
CA THR A 117 -1.03 1.04 -6.00
C THR A 117 -2.04 -0.06 -5.70
N GLY A 118 -2.71 -0.56 -6.75
CA GLY A 118 -3.73 -1.59 -6.65
C GLY A 118 -5.08 -1.15 -6.07
N THR A 119 -5.33 0.17 -5.92
CA THR A 119 -6.61 0.70 -5.43
C THR A 119 -7.17 1.76 -6.37
N LEU A 120 -8.45 1.61 -6.73
CA LEU A 120 -9.23 2.61 -7.46
C LEU A 120 -10.12 3.38 -6.47
N PHE A 121 -9.83 4.65 -6.24
CA PHE A 121 -10.65 5.52 -5.40
C PHE A 121 -11.77 6.15 -6.22
N ILE A 122 -13.02 5.89 -5.81
CA ILE A 122 -14.23 6.34 -6.52
C ILE A 122 -14.96 7.35 -5.63
N ASP A 123 -15.18 8.56 -6.14
CA ASP A 123 -15.98 9.54 -5.44
C ASP A 123 -17.46 9.14 -5.45
N SER A 124 -18.15 9.40 -4.35
CA SER A 124 -19.59 9.17 -4.21
C SER A 124 -20.24 10.40 -3.61
N LYS A 125 -21.45 10.71 -4.08
CA LYS A 125 -22.20 11.92 -3.70
C LYS A 125 -22.88 11.79 -2.34
N SER A 126 -23.08 10.56 -1.86
CA SER A 126 -23.71 10.30 -0.57
C SER A 126 -23.23 8.99 0.04
N ILE A 127 -23.42 8.85 1.36
CA ILE A 127 -23.17 7.59 2.08
C ILE A 127 -24.09 6.47 1.56
N ILE A 128 -25.34 6.81 1.21
CA ILE A 128 -26.33 5.86 0.66
C ILE A 128 -25.83 5.27 -0.67
N GLU A 129 -25.24 6.11 -1.52
CA GLU A 129 -24.65 5.66 -2.79
C GLU A 129 -23.48 4.70 -2.58
N ILE A 130 -22.62 4.95 -1.58
CA ILE A 130 -21.52 4.04 -1.23
C ILE A 130 -22.08 2.67 -0.85
N PHE A 131 -23.09 2.61 0.03
CA PHE A 131 -23.73 1.34 0.42
C PHE A 131 -24.37 0.63 -0.78
N ALA A 132 -25.15 1.36 -1.59
CA ALA A 132 -25.80 0.79 -2.76
C ALA A 132 -24.80 0.22 -3.78
N ASN A 133 -23.63 0.83 -3.91
CA ASN A 133 -22.58 0.36 -4.80
C ASN A 133 -21.81 -0.85 -4.23
N ILE A 134 -21.67 -0.95 -2.90
CA ILE A 134 -21.16 -2.17 -2.25
C ILE A 134 -22.14 -3.33 -2.47
N GLU A 135 -23.44 -3.13 -2.25
CA GLU A 135 -24.47 -4.15 -2.47
C GLU A 135 -24.52 -4.65 -3.93
N LYS A 136 -24.26 -3.76 -4.89
CA LYS A 136 -24.19 -4.09 -6.32
C LYS A 136 -22.86 -4.70 -6.75
N ASN A 137 -21.91 -4.89 -5.83
CA ASN A 137 -20.53 -5.32 -6.13
C ASN A 137 -19.82 -4.39 -7.14
N THR A 138 -20.17 -3.11 -7.19
CA THR A 138 -19.46 -2.08 -7.97
C THR A 138 -18.36 -1.40 -7.15
N LEU A 139 -18.43 -1.51 -5.82
CA LEU A 139 -17.37 -1.18 -4.87
C LEU A 139 -17.02 -2.39 -4.00
N ASP A 140 -15.77 -2.49 -3.59
CA ASP A 140 -15.29 -3.52 -2.67
C ASP A 140 -15.31 -2.99 -1.22
N PHE A 141 -15.02 -1.70 -1.03
CA PHE A 141 -15.04 -1.04 0.28
C PHE A 141 -15.59 0.38 0.20
N GLY A 142 -16.04 0.91 1.35
CA GLY A 142 -16.51 2.28 1.52
C GLY A 142 -15.86 2.98 2.70
N VAL A 143 -15.38 4.20 2.50
CA VAL A 143 -14.83 5.07 3.55
C VAL A 143 -15.82 6.18 3.85
N ILE A 144 -16.43 6.11 5.03
CA ILE A 144 -17.46 7.04 5.51
C ILE A 144 -16.97 7.77 6.77
N PRO A 145 -17.42 9.01 7.01
CA PRO A 145 -17.09 9.71 8.26
C PRO A 145 -17.87 9.10 9.42
N ILE A 146 -17.24 9.00 10.60
CA ILE A 146 -17.87 8.44 11.81
C ILE A 146 -18.65 9.50 12.62
N GLU A 147 -18.68 10.77 12.19
CA GLU A 147 -19.48 11.81 12.85
C GLU A 147 -20.24 12.69 11.85
N ASN A 148 -21.55 12.42 11.74
CA ASN A 148 -22.64 13.40 11.52
C ASN A 148 -24.00 12.74 11.84
N SER A 149 -24.12 12.18 13.04
CA SER A 149 -25.36 11.60 13.56
C SER A 149 -25.78 12.18 14.92
N LEU A 150 -25.36 13.42 15.23
CA LEU A 150 -25.72 14.13 16.47
C LEU A 150 -26.20 15.59 16.27
N GLN A 151 -26.49 16.00 15.04
CA GLN A 151 -27.22 17.25 14.76
C GLN A 151 -28.39 16.97 13.82
N GLY A 152 -29.46 16.50 14.44
CA GLY A 152 -30.84 16.58 14.00
C GLY A 152 -31.68 16.83 15.25
#